data_AF-A0AAZ1Y2T4-F1
#
_entry.id   AF-A0AAZ1Y2T4-F1
#
_cell.length_a   1.000
_cell.length_b   1.000
_cell.length_c   1.000
_cell.angle_alpha   90.00
_cell.angle_beta   90.00
_cell.angle_gamma   90.00
#
_symmetry.space_group_name_H-M   'P 1'
#
loop_
_entity.id
_entity.type
_entity.pdbx_description
1 polymer ?
#
loop_
_entity_poly.entity_id
_entity_poly.type
_entity_poly.pdbx_seq_one_letter_code
_entity_poly.pdbx_strand_id
1 'polypeptide(L)'
;MQILPDVKINNVKMKQYFFETTCHSPRSGSSGCLGIDARHWNSYCTNSHTFVRALTSFQNLVAWRHIRINVACVCVLSRKSWRQ
;
A
#
# COMPACT_ATOMS: atom_id res chain seq x y z
N MET A 1 -17.54 -2.80 -5.22
CA MET A 1 -16.63 -3.14 -6.35
C MET A 1 -15.82 -4.34 -5.92
N GLN A 2 -15.69 -5.37 -6.75
CA GLN A 2 -14.95 -6.60 -6.44
C GLN A 2 -13.92 -6.89 -7.52
N ILE A 3 -12.75 -7.40 -7.12
CA ILE A 3 -11.69 -7.86 -8.03
C ILE A 3 -12.01 -9.29 -8.47
N LEU A 4 -11.96 -9.56 -9.78
CA LEU A 4 -12.17 -10.91 -10.29
C LEU A 4 -10.86 -11.72 -10.15
N PRO A 5 -10.92 -12.97 -9.64
CA PRO A 5 -9.71 -13.78 -9.39
C PRO A 5 -9.04 -14.25 -10.67
N ASP A 6 -9.77 -14.23 -11.79
CA ASP A 6 -9.32 -14.75 -13.07
C ASP A 6 -9.60 -13.74 -14.19
N VAL A 7 -8.69 -13.70 -15.16
CA VAL A 7 -8.83 -12.97 -16.43
C VAL A 7 -8.77 -13.94 -17.60
N LYS A 8 -9.52 -13.65 -18.67
CA LYS A 8 -9.39 -14.37 -19.94
C LYS A 8 -8.51 -13.55 -20.88
N ILE A 9 -7.32 -14.05 -21.19
CA ILE A 9 -6.41 -13.45 -22.17
C ILE A 9 -6.20 -14.49 -23.27
N ASN A 10 -6.50 -14.14 -24.52
CA ASN A 10 -6.42 -15.06 -25.67
C ASN A 10 -7.16 -16.39 -25.42
N ASN A 11 -8.36 -16.31 -24.84
CA ASN A 11 -9.20 -17.45 -24.46
C ASN A 11 -8.62 -18.38 -23.36
N VAL A 12 -7.45 -18.04 -22.81
CA VAL A 12 -6.85 -18.74 -21.67
C VAL A 12 -7.26 -18.06 -20.37
N LYS A 13 -7.75 -18.85 -19.42
CA LYS A 13 -8.09 -18.38 -18.07
C LYS A 13 -6.81 -18.32 -17.23
N MET A 14 -6.45 -17.12 -16.79
CA MET A 14 -5.26 -16.86 -15.98
C MET A 14 -5.65 -16.25 -14.64
N LYS A 15 -4.92 -16.58 -13.57
CA LYS A 15 -5.11 -15.95 -12.26
C LYS A 15 -4.56 -14.53 -12.27
N GLN A 16 -5.29 -13.60 -11.66
CA GLN A 16 -4.82 -12.23 -11.46
C GLN A 16 -4.16 -12.11 -10.09
N TYR A 17 -2.84 -11.92 -10.07
CA TYR A 17 -2.07 -11.73 -8.85
C TYR A 17 -1.61 -10.28 -8.71
N PHE A 18 -1.45 -9.85 -7.46
CA PHE A 18 -0.93 -8.52 -7.12
C PHE A 18 0.22 -8.69 -6.14
N PHE A 19 1.28 -7.92 -6.35
CA PHE A 19 2.41 -7.88 -5.43
C PHE A 19 2.17 -6.78 -4.40
N GLU A 20 1.52 -7.13 -3.30
CA GLU A 20 1.27 -6.20 -2.20
C GLU A 20 2.44 -6.19 -1.21
N THR A 21 2.85 -5.00 -0.77
CA THR A 21 3.82 -4.83 0.31
C THR A 21 3.21 -3.96 1.40
N THR A 22 3.27 -4.42 2.65
CA THR A 22 2.75 -3.71 3.82
C THR A 22 3.82 -3.52 4.88
N CYS A 23 3.71 -2.45 5.66
CA CYS A 23 4.55 -2.25 6.82
C CYS A 23 4.33 -3.34 7.86
N HIS A 24 5.41 -3.94 8.34
CA HIS A 24 5.37 -4.78 9.53
C HIS A 24 5.02 -3.91 10.74
N SER A 25 4.13 -4.39 11.61
CA SER A 25 3.78 -3.69 12.85
C SER A 25 5.04 -3.42 13.70
N PRO A 26 5.21 -2.24 14.29
CA PRO A 26 6.37 -1.98 15.15
C PRO A 26 6.41 -3.00 16.30
N ARG A 27 7.59 -3.57 16.58
CA ARG A 27 7.78 -4.33 17.82
C ARG A 27 7.52 -3.39 19.00
N SER A 28 6.85 -3.89 20.03
CA SER A 28 6.50 -3.11 21.23
C SER A 28 7.73 -2.38 21.78
N GLY A 29 7.69 -1.04 21.81
CA GLY A 29 8.68 -0.20 22.48
C GLY A 29 9.49 0.76 21.60
N SER A 30 9.53 0.61 20.26
CA SER A 30 10.19 1.61 19.40
C SER A 30 9.19 2.64 18.88
N SER A 31 9.36 3.91 19.26
CA SER A 31 8.60 5.01 18.65
C SER A 31 9.26 5.43 17.34
N GLY A 32 8.56 5.21 16.23
CA GLY A 32 8.98 5.67 14.90
C GLY A 32 9.92 4.74 14.13
N CYS A 33 10.53 5.27 13.08
CA CYS A 33 11.38 4.51 12.17
C CYS A 33 12.80 4.32 12.73
N LEU A 34 13.47 3.23 12.32
CA LEU A 34 14.84 2.95 12.71
C LEU A 34 15.82 3.96 12.10
N GLY A 35 16.84 4.36 12.87
CA GLY A 35 17.92 5.25 12.41
C GLY A 35 17.55 6.73 12.34
N ILE A 36 16.37 7.14 12.82
CA ILE A 36 15.95 8.53 12.86
C ILE A 36 16.40 9.21 14.14
N ASP A 37 16.89 10.44 14.00
CA ASP A 37 17.16 11.32 15.15
C ASP A 37 15.85 11.76 15.80
N ALA A 38 15.42 10.99 16.79
CA ALA A 38 14.20 11.21 17.55
C ALA A 38 14.24 12.49 18.42
N ARG A 39 15.38 13.20 18.55
CA ARG A 39 15.42 14.50 19.26
C ARG A 39 14.79 15.60 18.43
N HIS A 40 15.03 15.59 17.12
CA HIS A 40 14.58 16.65 16.21
C HIS A 40 13.38 16.26 15.35
N TRP A 41 13.11 14.97 15.18
CA TRP A 41 12.09 14.46 14.26
C TRP A 41 11.08 13.55 14.95
N ASN A 42 9.82 13.70 14.58
CA ASN A 42 8.82 12.64 14.71
C ASN A 42 8.89 11.77 13.46
N SER A 43 8.69 10.47 13.62
CA SER A 43 8.68 9.55 12.48
C SER A 43 7.64 8.45 12.63
N TYR A 44 7.13 7.96 11.50
CA TYR A 44 6.26 6.78 11.45
C TYR A 44 6.36 6.08 10.10
N CYS A 45 6.16 4.77 10.11
CA CYS A 45 6.10 3.97 8.89
C CYS A 45 4.67 3.99 8.32
N THR A 46 4.53 4.13 7.00
CA THR A 46 3.23 4.05 6.33
C THR A 46 3.35 3.36 4.96
N ASN A 47 2.25 2.81 4.47
CA ASN A 47 2.21 2.18 3.15
C ASN A 47 2.08 3.26 2.07
N SER A 48 3.02 3.26 1.13
CA SER A 48 2.83 3.93 -0.16
C SER A 48 1.96 3.06 -1.06
N HIS A 49 1.33 3.69 -2.04
CA HIS A 49 0.41 3.02 -2.95
C HIS A 49 0.70 3.35 -4.40
N THR A 50 0.35 2.41 -5.27
CA THR A 50 0.29 2.64 -6.71
C THR A 50 -1.06 2.22 -7.27
N PHE A 51 -1.31 2.54 -8.53
CA PHE A 51 -2.48 2.10 -9.27
C PHE A 51 -2.08 1.05 -10.29
N VAL A 52 -2.73 -0.11 -10.22
CA VAL A 52 -2.53 -1.22 -11.18
C VAL A 52 -3.82 -1.53 -11.92
N ARG A 53 -3.69 -2.02 -13.14
CA ARG A 53 -4.83 -2.40 -13.98
C ARG A 53 -5.35 -3.76 -13.55
N ALA A 54 -6.61 -3.82 -13.10
CA ALA A 54 -7.27 -5.03 -12.63
C ALA A 54 -8.64 -5.21 -13.30
N LEU A 55 -9.09 -6.47 -13.40
CA LEU A 55 -10.42 -6.76 -13.91
C LEU A 55 -11.39 -6.77 -12.73
N THR A 56 -12.39 -5.91 -12.78
CA THR A 56 -13.29 -5.66 -11.64
C THR A 56 -14.74 -5.77 -12.06
N SER A 57 -15.60 -6.21 -11.13
CA SER A 57 -17.05 -6.17 -11.26
C SER A 57 -17.64 -5.12 -10.32
N PHE A 58 -18.50 -4.25 -10.85
CA PHE A 58 -19.28 -3.30 -10.09
C PHE A 58 -20.66 -3.15 -10.71
N GLN A 59 -21.73 -3.36 -9.93
CA GLN A 59 -23.11 -3.31 -10.43
C GLN A 59 -23.31 -4.15 -11.71
N ASN A 60 -22.82 -5.40 -11.71
CA ASN A 60 -22.84 -6.32 -12.85
C ASN A 60 -22.04 -5.88 -14.09
N LEU A 61 -21.32 -4.75 -14.04
CA LEU A 61 -20.42 -4.29 -15.10
C LEU A 61 -18.99 -4.74 -14.83
N VAL A 62 -18.52 -5.65 -15.68
CA VAL A 62 -17.13 -6.09 -15.71
C VAL A 62 -16.32 -5.15 -16.58
N ALA A 63 -15.32 -4.51 -15.99
CA ALA A 63 -14.42 -3.63 -16.73
C ALA A 63 -13.01 -3.61 -16.14
N TRP A 64 -12.06 -3.25 -16.98
CA TRP A 64 -10.71 -2.91 -16.56
C TRP A 64 -10.74 -1.57 -15.82
N ARG A 65 -10.27 -1.57 -14.58
CA ARG A 65 -10.15 -0.36 -13.76
C ARG A 65 -8.78 -0.31 -13.10
N HIS A 66 -8.35 0.89 -12.75
CA HIS A 66 -7.16 1.09 -11.92
C HIS A 66 -7.56 0.93 -10.46
N ILE A 67 -6.96 -0.05 -9.78
CA ILE A 67 -7.14 -0.28 -8.35
C ILE A 67 -5.90 0.18 -7.59
N ARG A 68 -6.10 0.67 -6.37
CA ARG A 68 -5.03 1.07 -5.46
C ARG A 68 -4.50 -0.18 -4.73
N ILE A 69 -3.19 -0.42 -4.78
CA ILE A 69 -2.52 -1.46 -3.99
C ILE A 69 -1.35 -0.87 -3.19
N ASN A 70 -1.01 -1.47 -2.05
CA ASN A 70 0.17 -1.08 -1.28
C ASN A 70 1.43 -1.66 -1.94
N VAL A 71 2.49 -0.86 -2.10
CA VAL A 71 3.70 -1.28 -2.85
C VAL A 71 5.02 -1.10 -2.11
N ALA A 72 5.05 -0.31 -1.05
CA ALA A 72 6.21 -0.19 -0.20
C ALA A 72 5.84 0.35 1.18
N CYS A 73 6.61 -0.05 2.19
CA CYS A 73 6.62 0.59 3.50
C CYS A 73 7.67 1.71 3.51
N VAL A 74 7.24 2.94 3.76
CA VAL A 74 8.12 4.12 3.77
C VAL A 74 8.11 4.80 5.13
N CYS A 75 9.23 5.42 5.50
CA CYS A 75 9.31 6.25 6.70
C CYS A 75 8.96 7.70 6.37
N VAL A 76 7.99 8.27 7.09
CA VAL A 76 7.62 9.68 6.99
C VAL A 76 8.20 10.43 8.19
N LEU A 77 8.78 11.60 7.93
CA LEU A 77 9.37 12.47 8.94
C LEU A 77 8.59 13.77 9.06
N SER A 78 8.44 14.26 10.29
CA SER A 78 7.98 15.62 10.55
C SER A 78 8.87 16.27 11.61
N ARG A 79 9.24 17.53 11.39
CA ARG A 79 10.11 18.26 12.31
C ARG A 79 9.36 18.52 13.61
N LYS A 80 9.97 18.22 14.75
CA LYS A 80 9.42 18.61 16.05
C LYS A 80 9.42 20.13 16.14
N SER A 81 8.26 20.71 16.42
CA SER A 81 8.19 22.13 16.76
C SER A 81 8.74 22.32 18.17
N TRP A 82 9.65 23.27 18.34
CA TRP A 82 9.92 23.82 19.67
C TRP A 82 8.67 24.61 20.09
N ARG A 83 7.75 23.96 20.81
CA ARG A 83 6.91 24.71 21.75
C ARG A 83 7.74 24.84 23.03
N GLN A 84 8.12 26.08 23.34
CA GLN A 84 8.56 26.47 24.68
C GLN A 84 7.46 26.12 25.69
#